data_AF-A0A1F6SNC8-F1
#
_entry.id   AF-A0A1F6SNC8-F1
#
_cell.length_a   1.000
_cell.length_b   1.000
_cell.length_c   1.000
_cell.angle_alpha   90.00
_cell.angle_beta   90.00
_cell.angle_gamma   90.00
#
_symmetry.space_group_name_H-M   'P 1'
#
loop_
_entity.id
_entity.type
_entity.pdbx_description
1 polymer ?
#
loop_
_entity_poly.entity_id
_entity_poly.type
_entity_poly.pdbx_seq_one_letter_code
_entity_poly.pdbx_strand_id
1 'polypeptide(L)'
;MVTAELLKKFDFKAMGLGYLFFVGTNQAFDYVLYPYVIYQRGPFWGGIVMMLLSAASCLVIVLIYDLVKKDWLGIEAIKEIREEIKNLRDCEKKKFRKMLAWFLKKGHWAEFLFLSLKFDPFVTTVYLRNGVKKFNGFKKEEWRIFIASVFVSNVYWTMLSFSGVEIFLKIFDRI
;
A
#
# COMPACT_ATOMS: atom_id res chain seq x y z
N MET A 1 -17.76 24.50 -5.92
CA MET A 1 -17.93 24.26 -7.37
C MET A 1 -16.95 23.24 -7.94
N VAL A 2 -15.69 23.20 -7.47
CA VAL A 2 -14.62 22.28 -7.96
C VAL A 2 -14.91 20.78 -7.77
N THR A 3 -15.68 20.39 -6.74
CA THR A 3 -16.00 18.98 -6.44
C THR A 3 -16.87 18.28 -7.48
N ALA A 4 -17.82 18.99 -8.12
CA ALA A 4 -18.76 18.36 -9.06
C ALA A 4 -18.13 18.03 -10.42
N GLU A 5 -17.16 18.82 -10.88
CA GLU A 5 -16.41 18.55 -12.13
C GLU A 5 -15.37 17.46 -11.96
N LEU A 6 -14.70 17.39 -10.79
CA LEU A 6 -13.80 16.28 -10.44
C LEU A 6 -14.55 14.95 -10.41
N LEU A 7 -15.72 14.91 -9.75
CA LEU A 7 -16.53 13.68 -9.63
C LEU A 7 -16.96 13.14 -11.01
N LYS A 8 -17.22 14.00 -12.00
CA LYS A 8 -17.60 13.56 -13.36
C LYS A 8 -16.50 12.87 -14.16
N LYS A 9 -15.23 13.03 -13.78
CA LYS A 9 -14.09 12.37 -14.45
C LYS A 9 -13.86 10.93 -13.98
N PHE A 10 -14.50 10.52 -12.89
CA PHE A 10 -14.26 9.20 -12.30
C PHE A 10 -15.26 8.17 -12.82
N ASP A 11 -14.72 7.07 -13.36
CA ASP A 11 -15.50 5.88 -13.65
C ASP A 11 -15.70 5.08 -12.36
N PHE A 12 -16.70 5.48 -11.57
CA PHE A 12 -17.02 4.85 -10.28
C PHE A 12 -17.27 3.35 -10.39
N LYS A 13 -17.74 2.85 -11.54
CA LYS A 13 -17.98 1.42 -11.75
C LYS A 13 -16.67 0.67 -11.87
N ALA A 14 -15.75 1.17 -12.71
CA ALA A 14 -14.41 0.59 -12.84
C ALA A 14 -13.63 0.69 -11.52
N MET A 15 -13.77 1.81 -10.79
CA MET A 15 -13.13 1.99 -9.49
C MET A 15 -13.67 1.03 -8.42
N GLY A 16 -14.98 0.87 -8.35
CA GLY A 16 -15.62 -0.06 -7.41
C GLY A 16 -15.21 -1.52 -7.68
N LEU A 17 -15.21 -1.93 -8.94
CA LEU A 17 -14.81 -3.29 -9.32
C LEU A 17 -13.33 -3.55 -9.03
N GLY A 18 -12.45 -2.61 -9.39
CA GLY A 18 -11.01 -2.69 -9.12
C GLY A 18 -10.72 -2.79 -7.62
N TYR A 19 -11.38 -1.96 -6.81
CA TYR A 19 -11.27 -2.00 -5.36
C TYR A 19 -11.75 -3.33 -4.77
N LEU A 20 -12.90 -3.85 -5.21
CA LEU A 20 -13.42 -5.14 -4.71
C LEU A 20 -12.49 -6.30 -5.06
N PHE A 21 -11.99 -6.35 -6.29
CA PHE A 21 -11.01 -7.35 -6.71
C PHE A 21 -9.76 -7.28 -5.82
N PHE A 22 -9.21 -6.08 -5.66
CA PHE A 22 -8.02 -5.83 -4.87
C PHE A 22 -8.18 -6.18 -3.38
N VAL A 23 -9.29 -5.80 -2.77
CA VAL A 23 -9.59 -6.16 -1.37
C VAL A 23 -9.78 -7.67 -1.23
N GLY A 24 -10.50 -8.30 -2.15
CA GLY A 24 -10.74 -9.75 -2.11
C GLY A 24 -9.45 -10.55 -2.24
N THR A 25 -8.58 -10.20 -3.19
CA THR A 25 -7.29 -10.88 -3.37
C THR A 25 -6.38 -10.67 -2.17
N ASN A 26 -6.28 -9.44 -1.63
CA ASN A 26 -5.46 -9.17 -0.44
C ASN A 26 -5.99 -9.90 0.79
N GLN A 27 -7.31 -9.95 1.01
CA GLN A 27 -7.85 -10.70 2.14
C GLN A 27 -7.58 -12.20 2.03
N ALA A 28 -7.74 -12.78 0.83
CA ALA A 28 -7.39 -14.18 0.60
C ALA A 28 -5.89 -14.42 0.83
N PHE A 29 -5.04 -13.50 0.39
CA PHE A 29 -3.60 -13.60 0.57
C PHE A 29 -3.18 -13.51 2.05
N ASP A 30 -3.69 -12.52 2.77
CA ASP A 30 -3.27 -12.19 4.14
C ASP A 30 -3.89 -13.09 5.20
N TYR A 31 -5.17 -13.48 5.04
CA TYR A 31 -5.90 -14.24 6.08
C TYR A 31 -6.02 -15.73 5.79
N VAL A 32 -5.80 -16.17 4.55
CA VAL A 32 -5.88 -17.61 4.19
C VAL A 32 -4.50 -18.14 3.84
N LEU A 33 -3.86 -17.55 2.83
CA LEU A 33 -2.59 -18.08 2.30
C LEU A 33 -1.44 -17.88 3.31
N TYR A 34 -1.33 -16.70 3.90
CA TYR A 34 -0.28 -16.37 4.85
C TYR A 34 -0.24 -17.32 6.07
N PRO A 35 -1.34 -17.48 6.85
CA PRO A 35 -1.34 -18.37 8.00
C PRO A 35 -1.10 -19.83 7.59
N TYR A 36 -1.65 -20.27 6.46
CA TYR A 36 -1.44 -21.63 5.94
C TYR A 36 0.04 -21.92 5.63
N VAL A 37 0.71 -21.01 4.90
CA VAL A 37 2.13 -21.17 4.55
C VAL A 37 3.01 -21.12 5.81
N ILE A 38 2.71 -20.22 6.74
CA ILE A 38 3.42 -20.11 8.01
C ILE A 38 3.24 -21.36 8.87
N TYR A 39 2.03 -21.92 8.92
CA TYR A 39 1.74 -23.17 9.62
C TYR A 39 2.55 -24.34 9.07
N GLN A 40 2.71 -24.44 7.74
CA GLN A 40 3.44 -25.56 7.11
C GLN A 40 4.96 -25.42 7.13
N ARG A 41 5.48 -24.20 6.91
CA ARG A 41 6.92 -23.95 6.67
C ARG A 41 7.59 -23.24 7.84
N GLY A 42 6.83 -22.85 8.85
CA GLY A 42 7.29 -22.00 9.94
C GLY A 42 7.47 -20.53 9.52
N PRO A 43 7.74 -19.64 10.49
CA PRO A 43 7.79 -18.20 10.25
C PRO A 43 8.94 -17.77 9.32
N PHE A 44 10.10 -18.42 9.40
CA PHE A 44 11.27 -18.01 8.62
C PHE A 44 11.12 -18.34 7.12
N TRP A 45 10.95 -19.62 6.78
CA TRP A 45 10.80 -20.04 5.39
C TRP A 45 9.47 -19.62 4.79
N GLY A 46 8.39 -19.66 5.59
CA GLY A 46 7.09 -19.15 5.17
C GLY A 46 7.15 -17.66 4.85
N GLY A 47 7.78 -16.85 5.71
CA GLY A 47 7.97 -15.42 5.47
C GLY A 47 8.76 -15.10 4.20
N ILE A 48 9.84 -15.84 3.92
CA ILE A 48 10.63 -15.67 2.68
C ILE A 48 9.78 -15.99 1.43
N VAL A 49 9.06 -17.12 1.44
CA VAL A 49 8.21 -17.52 0.32
C VAL A 49 7.11 -16.49 0.07
N MET A 50 6.46 -16.02 1.13
CA MET A 50 5.41 -15.00 1.03
C MET A 50 5.94 -13.64 0.59
N MET A 51 7.17 -13.29 0.99
CA MET A 51 7.83 -12.07 0.54
C MET A 51 8.09 -12.08 -0.96
N LEU A 52 8.60 -13.18 -1.51
CA LEU A 52 8.82 -13.31 -2.95
C LEU A 52 7.50 -13.32 -3.72
N LEU A 53 6.50 -14.05 -3.22
CA LEU A 53 5.19 -14.16 -3.87
C LEU A 53 4.45 -12.82 -3.87
N SER A 54 4.44 -12.09 -2.75
CA SER A 54 3.83 -10.75 -2.67
C SER A 54 4.60 -9.72 -3.49
N ALA A 55 5.93 -9.77 -3.51
CA ALA A 55 6.71 -8.91 -4.39
C ALA A 55 6.34 -9.14 -5.86
N ALA A 56 6.24 -10.39 -6.29
CA ALA A 56 5.87 -10.74 -7.65
C ALA A 56 4.43 -10.31 -7.99
N SER A 57 3.46 -10.60 -7.12
CA SER A 57 2.06 -10.24 -7.36
C SER A 57 1.85 -8.72 -7.39
N CYS A 58 2.41 -7.99 -6.42
CA CYS A 58 2.34 -6.53 -6.40
C CYS A 58 3.01 -5.94 -7.64
N LEU A 59 4.16 -6.45 -8.07
CA LEU A 59 4.85 -5.99 -9.27
C LEU A 59 4.01 -6.21 -10.54
N VAL A 60 3.35 -7.38 -10.67
CA VAL A 60 2.42 -7.63 -11.78
C VAL A 60 1.27 -6.62 -11.77
N ILE A 61 0.71 -6.31 -10.61
CA ILE A 61 -0.36 -5.30 -10.48
C ILE A 61 0.16 -3.92 -10.87
N VAL A 62 1.38 -3.52 -10.47
CA VAL A 62 2.01 -2.27 -10.95
C VAL A 62 2.08 -2.23 -12.47
N LEU A 63 2.54 -3.33 -13.10
CA LEU A 63 2.68 -3.39 -14.55
C LEU A 63 1.33 -3.28 -15.26
N ILE A 64 0.30 -3.95 -14.75
CA ILE A 64 -1.06 -3.85 -15.27
C ILE A 64 -1.59 -2.42 -15.08
N TYR A 65 -1.35 -1.82 -13.91
CA TYR A 65 -1.75 -0.44 -13.60
C TYR A 65 -1.14 0.56 -14.58
N ASP A 66 0.18 0.46 -14.83
CA ASP A 66 0.91 1.30 -15.77
C ASP A 66 0.49 1.03 -17.24
N LEU A 67 0.12 -0.21 -17.59
CA LEU A 67 -0.35 -0.56 -18.93
C LEU A 67 -1.75 0.00 -19.22
N VAL A 68 -2.67 -0.11 -18.25
CA VAL A 68 -4.07 0.28 -18.40
C VAL A 68 -4.22 1.81 -18.39
N LYS A 69 -3.29 2.55 -17.75
CA LYS A 69 -3.28 4.02 -17.66
C LYS A 69 -4.59 4.64 -17.14
N LYS A 70 -5.37 3.87 -16.37
CA LYS A 70 -6.60 4.33 -15.73
C LYS A 70 -6.47 4.15 -14.23
N ASP A 71 -6.93 5.14 -13.47
CA ASP A 71 -6.94 5.09 -12.01
C ASP A 71 -8.15 4.32 -11.46
N TRP A 72 -8.19 3.02 -11.75
CA TRP A 72 -9.19 2.06 -11.26
C TRP A 72 -9.14 1.78 -9.75
N LEU A 73 -8.18 2.34 -9.02
CA LEU A 73 -8.12 2.23 -7.55
C LEU A 73 -8.32 3.57 -6.85
N GLY A 74 -8.45 4.67 -7.60
CA GLY A 74 -8.64 6.01 -7.03
C GLY A 74 -7.42 6.53 -6.27
N ILE A 75 -6.25 5.93 -6.44
CA ILE A 75 -5.05 6.30 -5.69
C ILE A 75 -4.57 7.69 -6.14
N GLU A 76 -4.61 7.94 -7.45
CA GLU A 76 -4.25 9.25 -8.01
C GLU A 76 -5.30 10.30 -7.67
N ALA A 77 -6.58 9.93 -7.65
CA ALA A 77 -7.66 10.80 -7.19
C ALA A 77 -7.43 11.29 -5.75
N ILE A 78 -7.14 10.37 -4.82
CA ILE A 78 -6.86 10.69 -3.42
C ILE A 78 -5.60 11.57 -3.32
N LYS A 79 -4.61 11.31 -4.17
CA LYS A 79 -3.36 12.07 -4.21
C LYS A 79 -3.55 13.49 -4.74
N GLU A 80 -4.34 13.69 -5.79
CA GLU A 80 -4.72 15.00 -6.31
C GLU A 80 -5.41 15.82 -5.22
N ILE A 81 -6.39 15.23 -4.53
CA ILE A 81 -7.09 15.87 -3.42
C ILE A 81 -6.11 16.24 -2.29
N ARG A 82 -5.18 15.34 -1.95
CA ARG A 82 -4.15 15.60 -0.93
C ARG A 82 -3.25 16.77 -1.33
N GLU A 83 -2.78 16.81 -2.57
CA GLU A 83 -1.92 17.90 -3.07
C GLU A 83 -2.67 19.23 -3.08
N GLU A 84 -3.94 19.25 -3.48
CA GLU A 84 -4.78 20.45 -3.45
C GLU A 84 -5.02 20.96 -2.02
N ILE A 85 -5.38 20.07 -1.08
CA ILE A 85 -5.52 20.40 0.35
C ILE A 85 -4.20 20.91 0.94
N LYS A 86 -3.07 20.34 0.52
CA LYS A 86 -1.74 20.77 0.96
C LYS A 86 -1.42 22.17 0.45
N ASN A 87 -1.70 22.45 -0.83
CA ASN A 87 -1.53 23.78 -1.43
C ASN A 87 -2.43 24.83 -0.76
N LEU A 88 -3.66 24.48 -0.40
CA LEU A 88 -4.57 25.37 0.36
C LEU A 88 -4.03 25.66 1.77
N ARG A 89 -3.48 24.65 2.47
CA ARG A 89 -2.85 24.83 3.80
C ARG A 89 -1.53 25.60 3.76
N ASP A 90 -0.77 25.48 2.67
CA ASP A 90 0.53 26.15 2.50
C ASP A 90 0.39 27.68 2.36
N CYS A 91 -0.80 28.20 2.03
CA CYS A 91 -1.10 29.62 1.98
C CYS A 91 -1.23 30.30 3.36
N GLU A 92 -1.52 29.57 4.45
CA GLU A 92 -1.86 30.19 5.75
C GLU A 92 -0.70 30.38 6.75
N LYS A 93 0.44 29.66 6.67
CA LYS A 93 1.43 29.66 7.78
C LYS A 93 2.91 29.70 7.36
N LYS A 94 3.41 30.88 6.98
CA LYS A 94 4.81 31.13 6.54
C LYS A 94 5.93 30.85 7.57
N LYS A 95 5.67 30.95 8.89
CA LYS A 95 6.70 30.72 9.96
C LYS A 95 6.70 29.30 10.55
N PHE A 96 5.53 28.67 10.72
CA PHE A 96 5.39 27.27 11.15
C PHE A 96 5.94 26.28 10.09
N ARG A 97 5.99 26.74 8.84
CA ARG A 97 6.50 26.05 7.65
C ARG A 97 7.94 25.55 7.77
N LYS A 98 8.87 26.25 8.43
CA LYS A 98 10.28 25.80 8.45
C LYS A 98 10.49 24.61 9.39
N MET A 99 9.75 24.60 10.51
CA MET A 99 9.77 23.52 11.51
C MET A 99 8.90 22.33 11.06
N LEU A 100 7.70 22.60 10.55
CA LEU A 100 6.80 21.56 10.02
C LEU A 100 7.32 20.96 8.71
N ALA A 101 7.95 21.72 7.81
CA ALA A 101 8.57 21.15 6.61
C ALA A 101 9.81 20.31 6.94
N TRP A 102 10.53 20.60 8.03
CA TRP A 102 11.60 19.73 8.54
C TRP A 102 11.02 18.43 9.12
N PHE A 103 9.91 18.50 9.86
CA PHE A 103 9.19 17.33 10.37
C PHE A 103 8.49 16.51 9.27
N LEU A 104 7.93 17.16 8.24
CA LEU A 104 7.30 16.54 7.07
C LEU A 104 8.33 15.96 6.08
N LYS A 105 9.54 16.55 5.97
CA LYS A 105 10.68 15.89 5.30
C LYS A 105 11.04 14.56 5.97
N LYS A 106 10.87 14.46 7.29
CA LYS A 106 10.95 13.19 8.04
C LYS A 106 9.63 12.39 8.05
N GLY A 107 8.49 13.03 7.79
CA GLY A 107 7.14 12.47 7.86
C GLY A 107 6.82 11.45 6.77
N HIS A 108 7.59 11.44 5.67
CA HIS A 108 7.52 10.38 4.66
C HIS A 108 7.73 8.99 5.26
N TRP A 109 8.51 8.86 6.34
CA TRP A 109 8.73 7.58 6.99
C TRP A 109 7.51 7.10 7.78
N ALA A 110 6.80 7.99 8.46
CA ALA A 110 5.56 7.63 9.17
C ALA A 110 4.44 7.27 8.19
N GLU A 111 4.29 8.05 7.11
CA GLU A 111 3.34 7.72 6.03
C GLU A 111 3.72 6.40 5.35
N PHE A 112 5.01 6.19 5.06
CA PHE A 112 5.50 4.95 4.49
C PHE A 112 5.25 3.75 5.41
N LEU A 113 5.53 3.85 6.70
CA LEU A 113 5.25 2.78 7.65
C LEU A 113 3.75 2.52 7.76
N PHE A 114 2.94 3.56 7.93
CA PHE A 114 1.49 3.40 8.00
C PHE A 114 0.94 2.73 6.75
N LEU A 115 1.36 3.18 5.57
CA LEU A 115 0.94 2.61 4.30
C LEU A 115 1.43 1.17 4.14
N SER A 116 2.69 0.87 4.49
CA SER A 116 3.24 -0.49 4.38
C SER A 116 2.59 -1.47 5.35
N LEU A 117 2.15 -1.01 6.53
CA LEU A 117 1.50 -1.87 7.52
C LEU A 117 0.01 -2.08 7.23
N LYS A 118 -0.66 -1.04 6.71
CA LYS A 118 -2.12 -1.06 6.50
C LYS A 118 -2.51 -1.48 5.08
N PHE A 119 -1.68 -1.17 4.11
CA PHE A 119 -1.88 -1.41 2.69
C PHE A 119 -0.71 -2.22 2.13
N ASP A 120 -0.89 -2.71 0.91
CA ASP A 120 0.12 -3.54 0.26
C ASP A 120 1.28 -2.69 -0.30
N PRO A 121 2.40 -3.35 -0.68
CA PRO A 121 3.54 -2.68 -1.31
C PRO A 121 3.18 -1.92 -2.59
N PHE A 122 2.18 -2.39 -3.35
CA PHE A 122 1.72 -1.73 -4.57
C PHE A 122 1.07 -0.37 -4.26
N VAL A 123 0.05 -0.30 -3.40
CA VAL A 123 -0.64 0.95 -3.03
C VAL A 123 0.35 1.91 -2.40
N THR A 124 1.20 1.41 -1.49
CA THR A 124 2.23 2.22 -0.84
C THR A 124 3.14 2.89 -1.87
N THR A 125 3.60 2.14 -2.88
CA THR A 125 4.53 2.66 -3.87
C THR A 125 3.85 3.62 -4.84
N VAL A 126 2.64 3.31 -5.32
CA VAL A 126 1.89 4.20 -6.23
C VAL A 126 1.53 5.51 -5.52
N TYR A 127 1.15 5.44 -4.25
CA TYR A 127 0.82 6.61 -3.44
C TYR A 127 2.05 7.50 -3.20
N LEU A 128 3.19 6.91 -2.83
CA LEU A 128 4.43 7.63 -2.50
C LEU A 128 5.30 7.98 -3.71
N ARG A 129 5.04 7.42 -4.90
CA ARG A 129 5.73 7.76 -6.15
C ARG A 129 5.64 9.26 -6.39
N ASN A 130 6.69 9.89 -6.90
CA ASN A 130 6.69 11.35 -7.08
C ASN A 130 5.89 11.78 -8.32
N GLY A 131 4.82 12.55 -8.13
CA GLY A 131 3.98 13.11 -9.21
C GLY A 131 2.66 12.36 -9.44
N VAL A 132 1.72 13.02 -10.12
CA VAL A 132 0.37 12.53 -10.45
C VAL A 132 0.36 11.97 -11.87
N LYS A 133 -0.40 10.90 -12.15
CA LYS A 133 -0.61 10.33 -13.50
C LYS A 133 0.67 9.85 -14.18
N LYS A 134 1.53 9.17 -13.43
CA LYS A 134 2.78 8.62 -13.98
C LYS A 134 2.63 7.12 -14.21
N PHE A 135 2.42 6.77 -15.49
CA PHE A 135 2.27 5.40 -15.98
C PHE A 135 3.50 4.93 -16.79
N ASN A 136 4.71 5.19 -16.29
CA ASN A 136 5.96 5.00 -17.04
C ASN A 136 6.94 4.02 -16.38
N GLY A 137 6.47 3.08 -15.55
CA GLY A 137 7.34 2.12 -14.86
C GLY A 137 8.17 2.75 -13.74
N PHE A 138 8.77 1.91 -12.90
CA PHE A 138 9.48 2.35 -11.70
C PHE A 138 10.82 3.03 -11.99
N LYS A 139 11.01 4.23 -11.43
CA LYS A 139 12.32 4.87 -11.31
C LYS A 139 13.14 4.22 -10.19
N LYS A 140 14.45 4.44 -10.18
CA LYS A 140 15.38 3.91 -9.16
C LYS A 140 14.95 4.19 -7.72
N GLU A 141 14.39 5.37 -7.46
CA GLU A 141 13.89 5.75 -6.12
C GLU A 141 12.61 4.99 -5.75
N GLU A 142 11.72 4.78 -6.71
CA GLU A 142 10.45 4.08 -6.52
C GLU A 142 10.67 2.59 -6.28
N TRP A 143 11.67 1.99 -6.92
CA TRP A 143 12.15 0.65 -6.61
C TRP A 143 12.60 0.51 -5.15
N ARG A 144 13.27 1.52 -4.59
CA ARG A 144 13.68 1.48 -3.16
C ARG A 144 12.47 1.51 -2.24
N ILE A 145 11.46 2.32 -2.56
CA ILE A 145 10.20 2.38 -1.81
C ILE A 145 9.48 1.03 -1.89
N PHE A 146 9.38 0.45 -3.08
CA PHE A 146 8.74 -0.85 -3.30
C PHE A 146 9.42 -1.97 -2.53
N ILE A 147 10.75 -2.11 -2.65
CA ILE A 147 11.48 -3.17 -1.95
C ILE A 147 11.40 -2.97 -0.43
N ALA A 148 11.49 -1.72 0.03
CA ALA A 148 11.34 -1.43 1.46
C ALA A 148 9.93 -1.76 1.96
N SER A 149 8.87 -1.43 1.21
CA SER A 149 7.49 -1.72 1.62
C SER A 149 7.23 -3.22 1.60
N VAL A 150 7.67 -3.94 0.56
CA VAL A 150 7.64 -5.42 0.54
C VAL A 150 8.26 -5.98 1.81
N PHE A 151 9.48 -5.54 2.16
CA PHE A 151 10.15 -6.05 3.35
C PHE A 151 9.36 -5.76 4.63
N VAL A 152 8.95 -4.50 4.85
CA VAL A 152 8.23 -4.08 6.06
C VAL A 152 6.88 -4.78 6.18
N SER A 153 6.08 -4.81 5.11
CA SER A 153 4.77 -5.46 5.08
C SER A 153 4.88 -6.95 5.39
N ASN A 154 5.85 -7.64 4.77
CA ASN A 154 5.99 -9.09 4.96
C ASN A 154 6.54 -9.44 6.35
N VAL A 155 7.46 -8.65 6.92
CA VAL A 155 7.91 -8.86 8.31
C VAL A 155 6.72 -8.71 9.26
N TYR A 156 5.90 -7.67 9.09
CA TYR A 156 4.71 -7.44 9.92
C TYR A 156 3.70 -8.58 9.81
N TRP A 157 3.30 -8.96 8.59
CA TRP A 157 2.32 -10.04 8.39
C TRP A 157 2.85 -11.41 8.81
N THR A 158 4.14 -11.69 8.59
CA THR A 158 4.77 -12.92 9.10
C THR A 158 4.64 -13.02 10.62
N MET A 159 4.95 -11.93 11.36
CA MET A 159 4.82 -11.91 12.82
C MET A 159 3.37 -12.05 13.27
N LEU A 160 2.44 -11.36 12.61
CA LEU A 160 1.02 -11.42 12.92
C LEU A 160 0.45 -12.84 12.68
N SER A 161 0.70 -13.42 11.51
CA SER A 161 0.24 -14.76 11.15
C SER A 161 0.88 -15.83 12.02
N PHE A 162 2.17 -15.73 12.33
CA PHE A 162 2.84 -16.66 13.25
C PHE A 162 2.20 -16.60 14.64
N SER A 163 2.00 -15.39 15.18
CA SER A 163 1.34 -15.22 16.48
C SER A 163 -0.08 -15.79 16.48
N GLY A 164 -0.83 -15.57 15.40
CA GLY A 164 -2.18 -16.11 15.23
C GLY A 164 -2.21 -17.64 15.21
N VAL A 165 -1.32 -18.27 14.45
CA VAL A 165 -1.19 -19.74 14.37
C VAL A 165 -0.79 -20.32 15.73
N GLU A 166 0.19 -19.75 16.42
CA GLU A 166 0.63 -20.19 17.74
C GLU A 166 -0.49 -20.11 18.79
N ILE A 167 -1.25 -19.02 18.79
CA ILE A 167 -2.40 -18.86 19.70
C ILE A 167 -3.47 -19.91 19.37
N PHE A 168 -3.76 -20.12 18.09
CA PHE A 168 -4.75 -21.09 17.64
C PHE A 168 -4.37 -22.51 18.10
N LEU A 169 -3.13 -22.95 17.84
CA LEU A 169 -2.66 -24.27 18.26
C LEU A 169 -2.72 -24.44 19.77
N LYS A 170 -2.29 -23.45 20.56
CA LYS A 170 -2.34 -23.52 22.03
C LYS A 170 -3.76 -23.61 22.59
N ILE A 171 -4.75 -23.02 21.91
CA ILE A 171 -6.15 -23.10 22.33
C ILE A 171 -6.70 -24.49 22.01
N PHE A 172 -6.43 -25.01 20.81
CA PHE A 172 -6.96 -26.31 20.37
C PHE A 172 -6.26 -27.49 21.04
N ASP A 173 -4.97 -27.41 21.35
CA ASP A 173 -4.26 -28.45 22.11
C ASP A 173 -4.70 -28.52 23.59
N ARG A 174 -5.40 -27.50 24.09
CA ARG A 174 -5.97 -27.47 25.45
C ARG A 174 -7.39 -28.03 25.54
N ILE A 175 -8.02 -28.32 24.40
CA ILE A 175 -9.38 -28.88 24.31
C ILE A 175 -9.27 -30.38 24.05
#